data_AF-A0A1L5L1J8-F1
#
_entry.id   AF-A0A1L5L1J8-F1
#
_cell.length_a   1.000
_cell.length_b   1.000
_cell.length_c   1.000
_cell.angle_alpha   90.00
_cell.angle_beta   90.00
_cell.angle_gamma   90.00
#
_symmetry.space_group_name_H-M   'P 1'
#
loop_
_entity.id
_entity.type
_entity.pdbx_description
1 polymer ?
#
loop_
_entity_poly.entity_id
_entity_poly.type
_entity_poly.pdbx_seq_one_letter_code
_entity_poly.pdbx_strand_id
1 'polypeptide(L)' 'NDYSESLNVDIVSFNFRRYFPNTGIWFLPNAILPEYLKTDHHKPEPLTVQMFIESAKAGRWLYD' A
#
# COMPACT_ATOMS: atom_id res chain seq x y z
N ASN A 1 8.90 12.59 4.46
CA ASN A 1 7.71 12.43 5.32
C ASN A 1 6.70 13.49 4.90
N ASP A 2 6.53 13.70 3.59
CA ASP A 2 6.14 15.02 3.06
C ASP A 2 4.67 15.07 2.61
N TYR A 3 4.05 13.89 2.44
CA TYR A 3 2.68 13.77 1.96
C TYR A 3 1.64 13.85 3.08
N SER A 4 1.99 13.45 4.31
CA SER A 4 1.13 13.61 5.49
C SER A 4 0.93 15.07 5.84
N GLU A 5 2.01 15.88 5.80
CA GLU A 5 1.97 17.31 6.11
C GLU A 5 1.21 18.11 5.05
N SER A 6 1.36 17.76 3.77
CA SER A 6 0.69 18.46 2.67
C SER A 6 -0.80 18.12 2.54
N LEU A 7 -1.20 16.90 2.90
CA LEU A 7 -2.59 16.44 2.81
C LEU A 7 -3.34 16.52 4.15
N ASN A 8 -2.65 16.77 5.25
CA ASN A 8 -3.19 16.73 6.62
C ASN A 8 -3.93 15.41 6.93
N VAL A 9 -3.42 14.30 6.39
CA VAL A 9 -3.94 12.96 6.60
C VAL A 9 -2.82 12.10 7.18
N ASP A 10 -3.11 11.43 8.29
CA ASP A 10 -2.23 10.41 8.82
C ASP A 10 -2.20 9.18 7.90
N ILE A 11 -1.06 8.97 7.23
CA ILE A 11 -0.80 7.87 6.29
C ILE A 11 0.07 6.78 6.90
N VAL A 12 0.29 6.77 8.23
CA VAL A 12 1.18 5.80 8.89
C VAL A 12 0.75 4.36 8.64
N SER A 13 -0.56 4.10 8.53
CA SER A 13 -1.09 2.76 8.25
C SER A 13 -1.25 2.45 6.76
N PHE A 14 -0.95 3.40 5.86
CA PHE A 14 -1.09 3.21 4.42
C PHE A 14 -0.09 2.18 3.89
N ASN A 15 -0.58 0.99 3.49
CA ASN A 15 0.25 -0.06 2.94
C ASN A 15 0.24 -0.05 1.40
N PHE A 16 1.32 0.48 0.79
CA PHE A 16 1.48 0.51 -0.66
C PHE A 16 1.41 -0.87 -1.33
N ARG A 17 1.91 -1.93 -0.66
CA ARG A 17 1.94 -3.29 -1.24
C ARG A 17 0.56 -3.85 -1.50
N ARG A 18 -0.45 -3.40 -0.73
CA ARG A 18 -1.86 -3.82 -0.85
C ARG A 18 -2.50 -3.39 -2.16
N TYR A 19 -2.11 -2.22 -2.66
CA TYR A 19 -2.62 -1.64 -3.91
C TYR A 19 -1.69 -1.91 -5.09
N PHE A 20 -0.39 -2.00 -4.82
CA PHE A 20 0.67 -2.22 -5.80
C PHE A 20 1.52 -3.41 -5.38
N PRO A 21 1.00 -4.65 -5.55
CA PRO A 21 1.72 -5.86 -5.17
C PRO A 21 3.02 -5.97 -5.95
N ASN A 22 4.09 -6.40 -5.27
CA ASN A 22 5.37 -6.60 -5.93
C ASN A 22 5.28 -7.80 -6.89
N THR A 23 5.37 -7.53 -8.19
CA THR A 23 5.65 -8.54 -9.21
C THR A 23 7.11 -8.96 -9.09
N GLY A 24 7.42 -9.77 -8.09
CA GLY A 24 8.75 -10.35 -7.92
C GLY A 24 9.12 -11.29 -9.06
N ILE A 25 10.21 -12.03 -8.89
CA ILE A 25 10.69 -12.96 -9.92
C ILE A 25 9.81 -14.21 -9.89
N TRP A 26 8.88 -14.32 -10.84
CA TRP A 26 7.84 -15.37 -10.86
C TRP A 26 8.37 -16.81 -10.72
N PHE A 27 9.57 -17.11 -11.23
CA PHE A 27 10.15 -18.46 -11.16
C PHE A 27 11.00 -18.73 -9.90
N LEU A 28 11.21 -17.73 -9.04
CA LEU A 28 11.97 -17.90 -7.80
C LEU A 28 11.04 -18.03 -6.60
N PRO A 29 11.20 -19.07 -5.75
CA PRO A 29 10.41 -19.21 -4.54
C PRO A 29 10.74 -18.10 -3.53
N ASN A 30 9.70 -17.53 -2.89
CA ASN A 30 9.85 -16.47 -1.89
C ASN A 30 10.71 -16.85 -0.66
N ALA A 31 10.95 -18.15 -0.43
CA ALA A 31 11.76 -18.64 0.68
C ALA A 31 13.24 -18.23 0.61
N ILE A 32 13.76 -17.96 -0.60
CA ILE A 32 15.16 -17.56 -0.82
C ILE A 32 15.31 -16.07 -1.17
N LEU A 33 14.20 -15.35 -1.38
CA LEU A 33 14.21 -13.94 -1.72
C LEU A 33 14.19 -13.08 -0.45
N PRO A 34 15.00 -12.01 -0.38
CA PRO A 34 14.88 -11.03 0.69
C PRO A 34 13.53 -10.31 0.60
N GLU A 35 13.05 -9.77 1.72
CA GLU A 35 11.66 -9.31 1.89
C GLU A 35 11.20 -8.20 0.93
N TYR A 36 12.14 -7.46 0.34
CA TYR A 36 11.87 -6.44 -0.68
C TYR A 36 11.76 -7.01 -2.11
N LEU A 37 12.15 -8.27 -2.34
CA LEU A 37 12.04 -8.97 -3.63
C LEU A 37 11.00 -10.08 -3.64
N LYS A 38 10.41 -10.40 -2.48
CA LYS A 38 9.34 -11.39 -2.40
C LYS A 38 8.17 -10.94 -3.28
N THR A 39 7.69 -11.88 -4.08
CA THR A 39 6.50 -11.72 -4.90
C THR A 39 5.28 -11.69 -4.00
N ASP A 40 4.44 -10.68 -4.16
CA ASP A 40 3.15 -10.61 -3.48
C ASP A 40 2.10 -11.35 -4.33
N HIS A 41 1.53 -12.43 -3.78
CA HIS A 41 0.59 -13.29 -4.50
C HIS A 41 -0.88 -12.84 -4.37
N HIS A 42 -1.14 -11.69 -3.75
CA HIS A 42 -2.49 -11.16 -3.61
C HIS A 42 -2.87 -10.30 -4.83
N LYS A 43 -4.17 -10.26 -5.13
CA LYS A 43 -4.67 -9.33 -6.16
C LYS A 43 -4.56 -7.90 -5.62
N PRO A 44 -4.15 -6.93 -6.45
CA PRO A 44 -4.15 -5.53 -6.06
C PRO A 44 -5.57 -5.13 -5.64
N GLU A 45 -5.68 -4.51 -4.48
CA GLU A 45 -6.92 -3.90 -4.07
C GLU A 45 -7.18 -2.61 -4.85
N PRO A 46 -8.46 -2.25 -5.07
CA PRO A 46 -8.77 -1.01 -5.76
C PRO A 46 -8.38 0.19 -4.89
N LEU A 47 -7.49 1.05 -5.41
CA LEU A 47 -7.18 2.34 -4.80
C LEU A 47 -8.05 3.41 -5.47
N THR A 48 -9.12 3.84 -4.79
CA THR A 48 -10.14 4.72 -5.40
C THR A 48 -10.11 6.14 -4.82
N VAL A 49 -10.63 7.10 -5.60
CA VAL A 49 -10.81 8.49 -5.16
C VAL A 49 -11.72 8.59 -3.93
N GLN A 50 -12.73 7.71 -3.81
CA GLN A 50 -13.62 7.68 -2.66
C GLN A 50 -12.87 7.38 -1.36
N MET A 51 -11.94 6.42 -1.39
CA MET A 51 -11.12 6.08 -0.22
C MET A 51 -10.26 7.25 0.25
N PHE A 52 -9.71 8.01 -0.70
CA PHE A 52 -8.97 9.24 -0.39
C PHE A 52 -9.88 10.31 0.21
N ILE A 53 -11.08 10.53 -0.33
CA ILE A 53 -12.05 11.50 0.20
C ILE A 53 -12.44 11.14 1.64
N GLU A 54 -12.72 9.87 1.92
CA GLU A 54 -13.10 9.41 3.25
C GLU A 54 -11.95 9.54 4.24
N SER A 55 -10.74 9.15 3.84
CA SER A 55 -9.55 9.28 4.67
C SER A 55 -9.19 10.74 4.95
N ALA A 56 -9.38 11.63 3.97
CA ALA A 56 -9.22 13.08 4.14
C ALA A 56 -10.23 13.67 5.13
N LYS A 57 -11.50 13.24 5.07
CA LYS A 57 -12.52 13.65 6.05
C LYS A 57 -12.21 13.13 7.46
N ALA A 58 -11.64 11.94 7.58
CA ALA A 58 -11.30 11.33 8.86
C ALA A 58 -9.96 11.82 9.44
N GLY A 59 -9.13 12.49 8.63
CA GLY A 59 -7.77 12.91 9.02
C GLY A 59 -6.77 11.76 9.14
N ARG A 60 -7.14 10.55 8.72
CA ARG A 60 -6.29 9.35 8.72
C ARG A 60 -6.72 8.37 7.66
N TRP A 61 -5.80 7.52 7.21
CA TRP A 61 -6.13 6.39 6.36
C TRP A 61 -7.08 5.41 7.07
N LEU A 62 -8.14 5.00 6.39
CA LEU A 62 -9.20 4.14 6.97
C LEU A 62 -9.14 2.67 6.52
N TYR A 63 -8.22 2.33 5.62
CA TYR A 63 -8.24 1.06 4.90
C TYR A 63 -6.95 0.26 5.14
N ASP A 64 -6.93 -0.53 6.22
CA ASP A 64 -5.79 -1.37 6.61
C ASP A 64 -5.85 -2.78 6.03
#